data_AF-A0A562J1K6-F1
#
_entry.id   AF-A0A562J1K6-F1
#
_cell.length_a   1.000
_cell.length_b   1.000
_cell.length_c   1.000
_cell.angle_alpha   90.00
_cell.angle_beta   90.00
_cell.angle_gamma   90.00
#
_symmetry.space_group_name_H-M   'P 1'
#
loop_
_entity.id
_entity.type
_entity.pdbx_description
1 polymer ?
#
loop_
_entity_poly.entity_id
_entity_poly.type
_entity_poly.pdbx_seq_one_letter_code
_entity_poly.pdbx_strand_id
1 'polypeptide(L)'
;MSADFTSLDTLATHLRTELETKKFILLYAYNGTGKTRLSMAFKDIGKQGDTRDTLYFNAFTEDLFTWDNDLAGDSTRVLKMNAASCFFAGLEALEMESRIRPFLHRYVDFDFSIDYAQWTIRFSRDVLVGESTQTIDSIKVSRGEENLFIWCFFLAIVQLAMDGAEAYQWVKYIYIDDPISSLDEHNAIAVGNHLAQFLKRKDHSIKAVISSHHTLFFNVLWNELKEIDKSRKQFAPHFLSHSKKTGEYHLSYSGDTPFFHHLTLLQEIWRAKEAGKIYTHHFNALRSLLEKSSIFHGHKKFTVCIKHQEDDPDETLYSRLVNILSHGNYSFYDPVEMLPENKAHFEKILADFLEFYPFNPELTPESQEQETP
;
A
#
# COMPACT_ATOMS: atom_id res chain seq x y z
N MET A 1 20.49 -6.16 -5.56
CA MET A 1 20.78 -7.42 -4.85
C MET A 1 19.48 -7.90 -4.24
N SER A 2 19.26 -9.21 -4.21
CA SER A 2 18.15 -9.85 -3.52
C SER A 2 18.65 -10.52 -2.24
N ALA A 3 17.78 -10.62 -1.24
CA ALA A 3 18.07 -11.27 0.04
C ALA A 3 16.84 -12.04 0.53
N ASP A 4 17.09 -13.21 1.12
CA ASP A 4 16.07 -14.08 1.70
C ASP A 4 16.13 -14.02 3.22
N PHE A 5 14.95 -14.02 3.84
CA PHE A 5 14.78 -13.93 5.29
C PHE A 5 13.79 -14.99 5.77
N THR A 6 14.16 -15.69 6.84
CA THR A 6 13.34 -16.77 7.42
C THR A 6 12.21 -16.24 8.31
N SER A 7 12.24 -14.95 8.70
CA SER A 7 11.23 -14.34 9.56
C SER A 7 11.09 -12.83 9.36
N LEU A 8 9.99 -12.26 9.84
CA LEU A 8 9.80 -10.81 9.87
C LEU A 8 10.80 -10.09 10.79
N ASP A 9 11.27 -10.74 11.86
CA ASP A 9 12.23 -10.15 12.78
C ASP A 9 13.61 -9.99 12.14
N THR A 10 14.04 -11.00 11.37
CA THR A 10 15.31 -10.95 10.62
C THR A 10 15.24 -9.91 9.50
N LEU A 11 14.10 -9.84 8.79
CA LEU A 11 13.85 -8.79 7.81
C LEU A 11 13.82 -7.39 8.46
N ALA A 12 13.12 -7.20 9.56
CA ALA A 12 13.05 -5.93 10.27
C ALA A 12 14.43 -5.45 10.77
N THR A 13 15.24 -6.39 11.26
CA THR A 13 16.64 -6.12 11.65
C THR A 13 17.45 -5.66 10.44
N HIS A 14 17.31 -6.34 9.30
CA HIS A 14 17.97 -5.94 8.07
C HIS A 14 17.57 -4.52 7.62
N LEU A 15 16.28 -4.18 7.66
CA LEU A 15 15.82 -2.82 7.33
C LEU A 15 16.44 -1.77 8.26
N ARG A 16 16.56 -2.05 9.57
CA ARG A 16 17.25 -1.13 10.51
C ARG A 16 18.72 -0.95 10.16
N THR A 17 19.43 -2.04 9.84
CA THR A 17 20.83 -1.99 9.40
C THR A 17 20.99 -1.20 8.11
N GLU A 18 20.10 -1.41 7.14
CA GLU A 18 20.14 -0.66 5.88
C GLU A 18 19.95 0.86 6.13
N LEU A 19 19.03 1.22 7.03
CA LEU A 19 18.84 2.60 7.47
C LEU A 19 20.06 3.19 8.20
N GLU A 20 21.10 2.45 8.58
CA GLU A 20 22.34 3.10 9.06
C GLU A 20 22.99 3.93 7.96
N THR A 21 22.95 3.45 6.72
CA THR A 21 23.51 4.09 5.54
C THR A 21 22.46 4.81 4.68
N LYS A 22 21.20 4.38 4.77
CA LYS A 22 20.06 4.96 4.05
C LYS A 22 19.28 5.95 4.90
N LYS A 23 18.57 6.87 4.25
CA LYS A 23 17.58 7.76 4.87
C LYS A 23 16.15 7.25 4.65
N PHE A 24 15.89 6.64 3.49
CA PHE A 24 14.56 6.20 3.08
C PHE A 24 14.60 4.78 2.51
N ILE A 25 13.70 3.93 3.01
CA ILE A 25 13.38 2.64 2.41
C ILE A 25 11.93 2.69 1.93
N LEU A 26 11.69 2.28 0.69
CA LEU A 26 10.37 2.20 0.10
C LEU A 26 10.12 0.74 -0.32
N LEU A 27 9.11 0.11 0.26
CA LEU A 27 8.78 -1.31 0.08
C LEU A 27 7.47 -1.46 -0.67
N TYR A 28 7.52 -2.07 -1.85
CA TYR A 28 6.30 -2.56 -2.48
C TYR A 28 6.04 -3.98 -1.99
N ALA A 29 4.85 -4.25 -1.45
CA ALA A 29 4.45 -5.60 -1.09
C ALA A 29 2.94 -5.79 -1.25
N TYR A 30 2.55 -6.93 -1.83
CA TYR A 30 1.16 -7.32 -1.96
C TYR A 30 0.43 -7.44 -0.61
N ASN A 31 -0.90 -7.46 -0.69
CA ASN A 31 -1.73 -7.76 0.47
C ASN A 31 -1.49 -9.20 0.93
N GLY A 32 -1.50 -9.42 2.25
CA GLY A 32 -1.20 -10.72 2.84
C GLY A 32 0.29 -11.02 3.05
N THR A 33 1.22 -10.21 2.52
CA THR A 33 2.68 -10.36 2.75
C THR A 33 3.09 -10.06 4.20
N GLY A 34 2.21 -9.47 5.02
CA GLY A 34 2.49 -9.20 6.44
C GLY A 34 3.18 -7.86 6.72
N LYS A 35 3.02 -6.86 5.84
CA LYS A 35 3.57 -5.51 6.01
C LYS A 35 3.25 -4.88 7.38
N THR A 36 2.01 -5.01 7.85
CA THR A 36 1.61 -4.50 9.17
C THR A 36 2.40 -5.19 10.30
N ARG A 37 2.58 -6.51 10.22
CA ARG A 37 3.40 -7.26 11.20
C ARG A 37 4.88 -6.88 11.10
N LEU A 38 5.39 -6.63 9.90
CA LEU A 38 6.75 -6.13 9.68
C LEU A 38 6.97 -4.76 10.35
N SER A 39 6.00 -3.84 10.22
CA SER A 39 6.08 -2.53 10.86
C SER A 39 6.13 -2.64 12.40
N MET A 40 5.38 -3.60 12.97
CA MET A 40 5.41 -3.86 14.41
C MET A 40 6.72 -4.50 14.85
N ALA A 41 7.22 -5.52 14.13
CA ALA A 41 8.53 -6.12 14.39
C ALA A 41 9.66 -5.07 14.33
N PHE A 42 9.63 -4.19 13.32
CA PHE A 42 10.58 -3.08 13.22
C PHE A 42 10.53 -2.15 14.43
N LYS A 43 9.32 -1.75 14.86
CA LYS A 43 9.15 -0.88 16.03
C LYS A 43 9.55 -1.58 17.33
N ASP A 44 9.26 -2.88 17.47
CA ASP A 44 9.54 -3.64 18.69
C ASP A 44 11.03 -3.87 18.93
N ILE A 45 11.86 -3.94 17.88
CA ILE A 45 13.33 -3.98 18.02
C ILE A 45 13.86 -2.77 18.80
N GLY A 46 13.26 -1.59 18.59
CA GLY A 46 13.65 -0.35 19.28
C GLY A 46 12.89 -0.09 20.58
N LYS A 47 12.00 -1.01 20.98
CA LYS A 47 11.26 -0.92 22.24
C LYS A 47 12.00 -1.72 23.32
N GLN A 48 12.70 -1.03 24.22
CA GLN A 48 13.39 -1.64 25.35
C GLN A 48 12.88 -1.03 26.67
N GLY A 49 11.98 -1.74 27.34
CA GLY A 49 11.24 -1.20 28.49
C GLY A 49 10.40 0.02 28.08
N ASP A 50 10.67 1.16 28.72
CA ASP A 50 10.00 2.44 28.44
C ASP A 50 10.65 3.22 27.29
N THR A 51 11.83 2.79 26.82
CA THR A 51 12.50 3.45 25.69
C THR A 51 11.90 2.98 24.36
N ARG A 52 11.79 3.93 23.43
CA ARG A 52 11.23 3.75 22.09
C ARG A 52 11.96 4.67 21.12
N ASP A 53 12.00 4.29 19.86
CA ASP A 53 12.68 5.07 18.81
C ASP A 53 11.89 5.21 17.50
N THR A 54 10.72 4.56 17.39
CA THR A 54 9.94 4.48 16.15
C THR A 54 8.52 5.01 16.34
N LEU A 55 8.13 5.98 15.51
CA LEU A 55 6.72 6.29 15.26
C LEU A 55 6.21 5.42 14.11
N TYR A 56 4.96 4.97 14.18
CA TYR A 56 4.38 4.16 13.12
C TYR A 56 2.95 4.53 12.76
N PHE A 57 2.61 4.35 11.49
CA PHE A 57 1.26 4.42 10.95
C PHE A 57 0.93 3.08 10.30
N ASN A 58 -0.09 2.40 10.81
CA ASN A 58 -0.60 1.14 10.28
C ASN A 58 -2.01 0.89 10.87
N ALA A 59 -2.59 -0.28 10.63
CA ALA A 59 -3.89 -0.66 11.19
C ALA A 59 -4.00 -0.51 12.72
N PHE A 60 -2.93 -0.77 13.50
CA PHE A 60 -2.96 -0.56 14.96
C PHE A 60 -3.10 0.93 15.34
N THR A 61 -2.57 1.84 14.52
CA THR A 61 -2.74 3.28 14.72
C THR A 61 -4.17 3.71 14.37
N GLU A 62 -4.75 3.14 13.32
CA GLU A 62 -6.16 3.36 12.97
C GLU A 62 -7.10 2.87 14.07
N ASP A 63 -6.83 1.70 14.65
CA ASP A 63 -7.61 1.09 15.73
C ASP A 63 -7.55 1.88 17.05
N LEU A 64 -6.68 2.90 17.18
CA LEU A 64 -6.72 3.85 18.29
C LEU A 64 -7.94 4.78 18.23
N PHE A 65 -8.65 4.80 17.11
CA PHE A 65 -9.82 5.62 16.86
C PHE A 65 -11.04 4.72 16.64
N THR A 66 -12.11 4.93 17.41
CA THR A 66 -13.32 4.11 17.34
C THR A 66 -14.56 4.96 17.35
N TRP A 67 -15.49 4.70 16.43
CA TRP A 67 -16.75 5.43 16.41
C TRP A 67 -17.66 5.00 17.56
N ASP A 68 -18.24 6.00 18.23
CA ASP A 68 -19.43 5.84 19.04
C ASP A 68 -20.61 6.41 18.26
N ASN A 69 -21.35 5.52 17.58
CA ASN A 69 -22.43 5.89 16.66
C ASN A 69 -23.82 5.91 17.33
N ASP A 70 -23.99 5.25 18.48
CA ASP A 70 -25.30 4.90 19.04
C ASP A 70 -25.51 5.54 20.44
N LEU A 71 -25.15 6.81 20.58
CA LEU A 71 -25.50 7.57 21.79
C LEU A 71 -27.00 7.86 21.84
N ALA A 72 -27.57 7.90 23.06
CA ALA A 72 -29.00 8.03 23.28
C ALA A 72 -29.61 9.22 22.49
N GLY A 73 -30.54 8.92 21.58
CA GLY A 73 -31.26 9.90 20.79
C GLY A 73 -30.59 10.34 19.48
N ASP A 74 -29.62 9.59 18.95
CA ASP A 74 -28.93 9.83 17.66
C ASP A 74 -28.31 11.24 17.50
N SER A 75 -28.18 11.97 18.62
CA SER A 75 -27.91 13.40 18.62
C SER A 75 -26.42 13.76 18.66
N THR A 76 -25.56 12.82 19.07
CA THR A 76 -24.11 13.04 19.18
C THR A 76 -23.36 11.86 18.59
N ARG A 77 -22.67 12.08 17.48
CA ARG A 77 -21.77 11.10 16.86
C ARG A 77 -20.35 11.58 17.09
N VAL A 78 -19.53 10.74 17.71
CA VAL A 78 -18.15 11.09 18.06
C VAL A 78 -17.18 9.98 17.70
N LEU A 79 -15.97 10.38 17.33
CA LEU A 79 -14.85 9.46 17.19
C LEU A 79 -14.05 9.46 18.49
N LYS A 80 -14.03 8.34 19.20
CA LYS A 80 -13.28 8.17 20.45
C LYS A 80 -11.83 7.88 20.15
N MET A 81 -10.94 8.47 20.94
CA MET A 81 -9.51 8.20 20.94
C MET A 81 -9.17 7.33 22.14
N ASN A 82 -8.30 6.35 21.96
CA ASN A 82 -7.81 5.53 23.06
C ASN A 82 -6.82 6.32 23.94
N ALA A 83 -7.33 7.05 24.93
CA ALA A 83 -6.57 7.87 25.86
C ALA A 83 -5.42 7.13 26.58
N ALA A 84 -5.55 5.82 26.78
CA ALA A 84 -4.52 5.00 27.43
C ALA A 84 -3.28 4.77 26.53
N SER A 85 -3.37 5.09 25.23
CA SER A 85 -2.27 4.95 24.30
C SER A 85 -1.20 6.01 24.55
N CYS A 86 0.04 5.56 24.77
CA CYS A 86 1.22 6.42 24.83
C CYS A 86 1.50 7.22 23.55
N PHE A 87 0.74 6.97 22.47
CA PHE A 87 0.75 7.73 21.23
C PHE A 87 0.18 9.15 21.43
N PHE A 88 -0.79 9.30 22.34
CA PHE A 88 -1.45 10.58 22.61
C PHE A 88 -0.87 11.34 23.83
N ALA A 89 0.20 10.82 24.42
CA ALA A 89 0.81 11.43 25.61
C ALA A 89 1.31 12.85 25.31
N GLY A 90 0.81 13.83 26.05
CA GLY A 90 1.23 15.24 25.94
C GLY A 90 0.51 16.05 24.85
N LEU A 91 -0.44 15.46 24.10
CA LEU A 91 -1.14 16.17 23.02
C LEU A 91 -1.98 17.36 23.48
N GLU A 92 -2.50 17.30 24.70
CA GLU A 92 -3.33 18.37 25.30
C GLU A 92 -2.61 19.73 25.33
N ALA A 93 -1.27 19.72 25.37
CA ALA A 93 -0.44 20.92 25.43
C ALA A 93 0.07 21.38 24.05
N LEU A 94 -0.27 20.70 22.96
CA LEU A 94 0.37 20.86 21.65
C LEU A 94 -0.50 21.51 20.56
N GLU A 95 -1.70 21.98 20.92
CA GLU A 95 -2.67 22.63 20.00
C GLU A 95 -2.86 21.84 18.70
N MET A 96 -3.20 20.55 18.84
CA MET A 96 -3.22 19.62 17.69
C MET A 96 -4.20 20.03 16.61
N GLU A 97 -5.33 20.62 16.95
CA GLU A 97 -6.33 21.12 16.00
C GLU A 97 -5.71 22.05 14.95
N SER A 98 -4.94 23.05 15.39
CA SER A 98 -4.27 24.03 14.53
C SER A 98 -3.19 23.41 13.65
N ARG A 99 -2.60 22.29 14.09
CA ARG A 99 -1.56 21.56 13.34
C ARG A 99 -2.15 20.60 12.32
N ILE A 100 -3.29 20.00 12.61
CA ILE A 100 -3.95 19.00 11.75
C ILE A 100 -4.71 19.68 10.60
N ARG A 101 -5.41 20.80 10.86
CA ARG A 101 -6.22 21.53 9.87
C ARG A 101 -5.49 21.82 8.55
N PRO A 102 -4.23 22.32 8.54
CA PRO A 102 -3.49 22.57 7.30
C PRO A 102 -3.23 21.33 6.45
N PHE A 103 -3.23 20.14 7.04
CA PHE A 103 -3.16 18.88 6.32
C PHE A 103 -4.55 18.44 5.85
N LEU A 104 -5.53 18.48 6.76
CA LEU A 104 -6.88 17.98 6.55
C LEU A 104 -7.65 18.73 5.46
N HIS A 105 -7.69 20.06 5.52
CA HIS A 105 -8.48 20.91 4.61
C HIS A 105 -8.00 20.88 3.15
N ARG A 106 -6.91 20.15 2.85
CA ARG A 106 -6.49 19.89 1.47
C ARG A 106 -7.30 18.78 0.81
N TYR A 107 -7.95 17.93 1.61
CA TYR A 107 -8.61 16.71 1.15
C TYR A 107 -10.12 16.72 1.41
N VAL A 108 -10.56 17.48 2.41
CA VAL A 108 -11.95 17.44 2.89
C VAL A 108 -12.50 18.84 3.13
N ASP A 109 -13.82 18.92 3.19
CA ASP A 109 -14.64 20.13 3.35
C ASP A 109 -15.36 20.19 4.72
N PHE A 110 -14.86 19.47 5.72
CA PHE A 110 -15.34 19.51 7.09
C PHE A 110 -14.25 19.98 8.05
N ASP A 111 -14.66 20.45 9.22
CA ASP A 111 -13.80 20.77 10.34
C ASP A 111 -14.04 19.82 11.53
N PHE A 112 -13.24 19.93 12.59
CA PHE A 112 -13.32 19.09 13.77
C PHE A 112 -12.87 19.80 15.05
N SER A 113 -13.33 19.33 16.21
CA SER A 113 -12.85 19.74 17.53
C SER A 113 -12.48 18.53 18.38
N ILE A 114 -11.46 18.66 19.22
CA ILE A 114 -11.02 17.60 20.14
C ILE A 114 -11.42 17.99 21.56
N ASP A 115 -12.22 17.15 22.20
CA ASP A 115 -12.45 17.20 23.63
C ASP A 115 -11.40 16.32 24.31
N TYR A 116 -10.35 16.94 24.84
CA TYR A 116 -9.26 16.26 25.54
C TYR A 116 -9.66 15.69 26.91
N ALA A 117 -10.74 16.19 27.53
CA ALA A 117 -11.22 15.64 28.79
C ALA A 117 -11.92 14.29 28.57
N GLN A 118 -12.64 14.15 27.46
CA GLN A 118 -13.34 12.93 27.07
C GLN A 118 -12.59 12.08 26.04
N TRP A 119 -11.49 12.60 25.48
CA TRP A 119 -10.76 12.01 24.36
C TRP A 119 -11.68 11.68 23.18
N THR A 120 -12.53 12.64 22.81
CA THR A 120 -13.48 12.51 21.71
C THR A 120 -13.29 13.58 20.66
N ILE A 121 -13.55 13.23 19.40
CA ILE A 121 -13.50 14.14 18.27
C ILE A 121 -14.90 14.31 17.73
N ARG A 122 -15.30 15.57 17.52
CA ARG A 122 -16.54 15.96 16.86
C ARG A 122 -16.22 16.59 15.52
N PHE A 123 -16.91 16.16 14.48
CA PHE A 123 -16.79 16.75 13.15
C PHE A 123 -17.94 17.72 12.90
N SER A 124 -17.67 18.78 12.15
CA SER A 124 -18.64 19.79 11.78
C SER A 124 -18.46 20.23 10.32
N ARG A 125 -19.52 20.73 9.71
CA ARG A 125 -19.47 21.28 8.34
C ARG A 125 -20.34 22.51 8.24
N ASP A 126 -19.83 23.51 7.54
CA ASP A 126 -20.58 24.71 7.21
C ASP A 126 -21.47 24.43 5.99
N VAL A 127 -22.77 24.68 6.14
CA VAL A 127 -23.77 24.49 5.10
C VAL A 127 -24.48 25.81 4.84
N LEU A 128 -24.64 26.13 3.56
CA LEU A 128 -25.31 27.34 3.12
C LEU A 128 -26.82 27.12 3.13
N VAL A 129 -27.53 27.78 4.04
CA VAL A 129 -28.98 27.71 4.20
C VAL A 129 -29.56 29.09 3.90
N GLY A 130 -30.10 29.25 2.68
CA GLY A 130 -30.57 30.53 2.18
C GLY A 130 -29.42 31.49 1.89
N GLU A 131 -29.37 32.64 2.58
CA GLU A 131 -28.25 33.59 2.51
C GLU A 131 -27.30 33.49 3.74
N SER A 132 -27.56 32.53 4.65
CA SER A 132 -26.79 32.36 5.89
C SER A 132 -25.96 31.08 5.86
N THR A 133 -24.75 31.14 6.40
CA THR A 133 -23.93 29.94 6.66
C THR A 133 -24.29 29.42 8.05
N GLN A 134 -24.66 28.14 8.12
CA GLN A 134 -24.95 27.45 9.38
C GLN A 134 -23.97 26.30 9.55
N THR A 135 -23.33 26.22 10.71
CA THR A 135 -22.47 25.10 11.08
C THR A 135 -23.33 23.95 11.59
N ILE A 136 -23.23 22.80 10.93
CA ILE A 136 -23.83 21.55 11.38
C ILE A 136 -22.77 20.77 12.13
N ASP A 137 -22.98 20.59 13.44
CA ASP A 137 -22.09 19.83 14.31
C ASP A 137 -22.45 18.34 14.38
N SER A 138 -21.49 17.54 14.86
CA SER A 138 -21.62 16.10 15.10
C SER A 138 -21.99 15.28 13.87
N ILE A 139 -21.42 15.66 12.71
CA ILE A 139 -21.62 14.93 11.46
C ILE A 139 -20.88 13.57 11.48
N LYS A 140 -21.43 12.57 10.77
CA LYS A 140 -20.71 11.34 10.47
C LYS A 140 -19.96 11.51 9.16
N VAL A 141 -18.64 11.44 9.21
CA VAL A 141 -17.79 11.38 8.02
C VAL A 141 -17.72 9.96 7.47
N SER A 142 -17.43 9.81 6.18
CA SER A 142 -17.23 8.52 5.52
C SER A 142 -15.98 7.79 6.05
N ARG A 143 -15.84 6.49 5.74
CA ARG A 143 -14.65 5.72 6.15
C ARG A 143 -13.36 6.25 5.51
N GLY A 144 -13.41 6.72 4.27
CA GLY A 144 -12.26 7.33 3.60
C GLY A 144 -11.85 8.66 4.25
N GLU A 145 -12.82 9.50 4.60
CA GLU A 145 -12.59 10.76 5.33
C GLU A 145 -12.07 10.53 6.76
N GLU A 146 -12.57 9.51 7.45
CA GLU A 146 -12.04 9.08 8.75
C GLU A 146 -10.56 8.67 8.63
N ASN A 147 -10.22 7.83 7.65
CA ASN A 147 -8.85 7.41 7.41
C ASN A 147 -7.94 8.60 7.04
N LEU A 148 -8.43 9.54 6.23
CA LEU A 148 -7.72 10.80 5.93
C LEU A 148 -7.48 11.63 7.18
N PHE A 149 -8.47 11.73 8.06
CA PHE A 149 -8.33 12.45 9.32
C PHE A 149 -7.24 11.81 10.20
N ILE A 150 -7.28 10.49 10.40
CA ILE A 150 -6.29 9.77 11.21
C ILE A 150 -4.89 9.91 10.59
N TRP A 151 -4.79 9.86 9.26
CA TRP A 151 -3.55 10.14 8.54
C TRP A 151 -3.03 11.56 8.76
N CYS A 152 -3.89 12.58 8.65
CA CYS A 152 -3.51 13.97 8.91
C CYS A 152 -3.11 14.20 10.37
N PHE A 153 -3.78 13.51 11.30
CA PHE A 153 -3.44 13.48 12.72
C PHE A 153 -2.02 12.94 12.93
N PHE A 154 -1.71 11.81 12.30
CA PHE A 154 -0.38 11.23 12.34
C PHE A 154 0.68 12.16 11.72
N LEU A 155 0.41 12.78 10.57
CA LEU A 155 1.33 13.74 9.95
C LEU A 155 1.64 14.93 10.86
N ALA A 156 0.66 15.44 11.61
CA ALA A 156 0.90 16.51 12.59
C ALA A 156 1.85 16.06 13.72
N ILE A 157 1.74 14.81 14.19
CA ILE A 157 2.68 14.23 15.16
C ILE A 157 4.08 14.08 14.55
N VAL A 158 4.17 13.61 13.32
CA VAL A 158 5.47 13.52 12.63
C VAL A 158 6.08 14.92 12.47
N GLN A 159 5.27 15.96 12.24
CA GLN A 159 5.74 17.34 12.19
C GLN A 159 6.40 17.75 13.48
N LEU A 160 5.75 17.49 14.60
CA LEU A 160 6.28 17.78 15.93
C LEU A 160 7.61 17.07 16.19
N ALA A 161 7.72 15.80 15.77
CA ALA A 161 8.96 15.05 15.87
C ALA A 161 10.09 15.66 15.03
N MET A 162 9.80 16.05 13.78
CA MET A 162 10.77 16.69 12.89
C MET A 162 11.19 18.09 13.37
N ASP A 163 10.25 18.84 13.95
CA ASP A 163 10.47 20.18 14.51
C ASP A 163 11.23 20.14 15.85
N GLY A 164 11.52 18.94 16.39
CA GLY A 164 12.31 18.75 17.60
C GLY A 164 11.54 18.98 18.91
N ALA A 165 10.21 18.86 18.89
CA ALA A 165 9.38 18.98 20.08
C ALA A 165 9.83 17.99 21.17
N GLU A 166 9.94 18.46 22.42
CA GLU A 166 10.51 17.70 23.54
C GLU A 166 9.85 16.32 23.73
N ALA A 167 8.52 16.27 23.63
CA ALA A 167 7.73 15.04 23.74
C ALA A 167 8.06 13.97 22.68
N TYR A 168 8.73 14.35 21.58
CA TYR A 168 9.04 13.51 20.43
C TYR A 168 10.53 13.42 20.08
N GLN A 169 11.44 13.92 20.93
CA GLN A 169 12.89 13.85 20.68
C GLN A 169 13.44 12.42 20.61
N TRP A 170 12.71 11.45 21.17
CA TRP A 170 13.07 10.03 21.13
C TRP A 170 12.93 9.42 19.72
N VAL A 171 12.20 10.08 18.81
CA VAL A 171 11.88 9.54 17.48
C VAL A 171 13.11 9.58 16.57
N LYS A 172 13.60 8.40 16.20
CA LYS A 172 14.68 8.22 15.22
C LYS A 172 14.15 7.70 13.87
N TYR A 173 13.07 6.92 13.92
CA TYR A 173 12.49 6.25 12.77
C TYR A 173 11.00 6.54 12.64
N ILE A 174 10.52 6.57 11.40
CA ILE A 174 9.11 6.54 11.04
C ILE A 174 8.86 5.29 10.20
N TYR A 175 7.83 4.52 10.53
CA TYR A 175 7.37 3.41 9.70
C TYR A 175 5.93 3.66 9.25
N ILE A 176 5.68 3.76 7.95
CA ILE A 176 4.34 3.96 7.40
C ILE A 176 3.94 2.74 6.58
N ASP A 177 2.85 2.08 6.93
CA ASP A 177 2.27 0.95 6.20
C ASP A 177 0.90 1.34 5.61
N ASP A 178 0.81 1.34 4.28
CA ASP A 178 -0.43 1.53 3.51
C ASP A 178 -1.32 2.71 3.98
N PRO A 179 -0.84 3.97 3.95
CA PRO A 179 -1.57 5.11 4.50
C PRO A 179 -2.82 5.51 3.70
N ILE A 180 -3.10 4.83 2.58
CA ILE A 180 -4.11 5.19 1.60
C ILE A 180 -5.02 4.02 1.19
N SER A 181 -5.08 2.95 1.98
CA SER A 181 -5.76 1.68 1.68
C SER A 181 -7.26 1.80 1.37
N SER A 182 -7.88 2.98 1.54
CA SER A 182 -9.29 3.27 1.23
C SER A 182 -9.50 4.60 0.48
N LEU A 183 -8.47 5.17 -0.13
CA LEU A 183 -8.54 6.45 -0.84
C LEU A 183 -8.65 6.28 -2.36
N ASP A 184 -9.26 7.25 -3.02
CA ASP A 184 -9.25 7.34 -4.48
C ASP A 184 -7.86 7.70 -5.04
N GLU A 185 -7.69 7.55 -6.35
CA GLU A 185 -6.42 7.78 -7.05
C GLU A 185 -5.91 9.22 -6.91
N HIS A 186 -6.81 10.21 -6.86
CA HIS A 186 -6.42 11.62 -6.75
C HIS A 186 -5.81 11.89 -5.37
N ASN A 187 -6.49 11.42 -4.33
CA ASN A 187 -6.03 11.50 -2.94
C ASN A 187 -4.73 10.70 -2.74
N ALA A 188 -4.58 9.53 -3.38
CA ALA A 188 -3.34 8.76 -3.36
C ALA A 188 -2.14 9.57 -3.89
N ILE A 189 -2.30 10.28 -5.02
CA ILE A 189 -1.24 11.14 -5.58
C ILE A 189 -0.91 12.29 -4.63
N ALA A 190 -1.94 13.01 -4.15
CA ALA A 190 -1.77 14.17 -3.29
C ALA A 190 -1.10 13.81 -1.96
N VAL A 191 -1.54 12.71 -1.31
CA VAL A 191 -0.91 12.19 -0.09
C VAL A 191 0.54 11.78 -0.33
N GLY A 192 0.82 11.07 -1.44
CA GLY A 192 2.19 10.67 -1.80
C GLY A 192 3.12 11.86 -2.00
N ASN A 193 2.68 12.87 -2.75
CA ASN A 193 3.46 14.09 -2.98
C ASN A 193 3.70 14.85 -1.67
N HIS A 194 2.67 15.07 -0.85
CA HIS A 194 2.81 15.76 0.43
C HIS A 194 3.77 15.02 1.38
N LEU A 195 3.64 13.70 1.51
CA LEU A 195 4.55 12.90 2.32
C LEU A 195 5.99 13.03 1.85
N ALA A 196 6.24 13.01 0.54
CA ALA A 196 7.59 13.17 0.01
C ALA A 196 8.17 14.56 0.28
N GLN A 197 7.38 15.63 0.10
CA GLN A 197 7.82 16.99 0.45
C GLN A 197 8.14 17.11 1.94
N PHE A 198 7.38 16.41 2.78
CA PHE A 198 7.61 16.40 4.20
C PHE A 198 8.91 15.71 4.59
N LEU A 199 9.18 14.54 3.99
CA LEU A 199 10.43 13.78 4.19
C LEU A 199 11.66 14.45 3.55
N LYS A 200 11.46 15.35 2.57
CA LYS A 200 12.50 16.13 1.89
C LYS A 200 13.15 17.18 2.79
N ARG A 201 12.46 17.57 3.86
CA ARG A 201 12.97 18.52 4.85
C ARG A 201 14.37 18.10 5.34
N LYS A 202 15.25 19.10 5.48
CA LYS A 202 16.67 18.90 5.84
C LYS A 202 16.99 19.25 7.28
N ASP A 203 16.02 19.83 7.99
CA ASP A 203 16.09 20.24 9.38
C ASP A 203 15.80 19.10 10.37
N HIS A 204 15.64 17.87 9.89
CA HIS A 204 15.51 16.67 10.72
C HIS A 204 16.45 15.54 10.26
N SER A 205 16.80 14.67 11.21
CA SER A 205 17.59 13.45 10.96
C SER A 205 16.76 12.16 10.93
N ILE A 206 15.44 12.27 11.10
CA ILE A 206 14.53 11.11 11.13
C ILE A 206 14.57 10.34 9.80
N LYS A 207 14.66 9.02 9.91
CA LYS A 207 14.72 8.07 8.78
C LYS A 207 13.37 7.38 8.62
N ALA A 208 13.02 6.97 7.40
CA ALA A 208 11.69 6.42 7.12
C ALA A 208 11.71 5.10 6.38
N VAL A 209 10.80 4.19 6.76
CA VAL A 209 10.38 3.03 5.98
C VAL A 209 8.94 3.25 5.57
N ILE A 210 8.63 3.12 4.29
CA ILE A 210 7.27 3.22 3.78
C ILE A 210 6.96 1.92 3.04
N SER A 211 5.91 1.20 3.45
CA SER A 211 5.43 0.02 2.75
C SER A 211 4.06 0.27 2.14
N SER A 212 3.86 -0.19 0.91
CA SER A 212 2.58 -0.04 0.21
C SER A 212 2.29 -1.20 -0.73
N HIS A 213 1.01 -1.57 -0.86
CA HIS A 213 0.53 -2.38 -1.99
C HIS A 213 -0.01 -1.53 -3.15
N HIS A 214 -0.30 -0.26 -2.89
CA HIS A 214 -0.89 0.66 -3.85
C HIS A 214 0.17 1.18 -4.83
N THR A 215 0.05 0.78 -6.09
CA THR A 215 1.05 0.96 -7.15
C THR A 215 1.29 2.42 -7.51
N LEU A 216 0.21 3.20 -7.71
CA LEU A 216 0.29 4.62 -8.01
C LEU A 216 1.01 5.40 -6.91
N PHE A 217 0.61 5.21 -5.66
CA PHE A 217 1.26 5.83 -4.50
C PHE A 217 2.72 5.43 -4.35
N PHE A 218 3.05 4.15 -4.52
CA PHE A 218 4.44 3.69 -4.54
C PHE A 218 5.24 4.42 -5.63
N ASN A 219 4.68 4.54 -6.85
CA ASN A 219 5.37 5.20 -7.96
C ASN A 219 5.52 6.71 -7.75
N VAL A 220 4.53 7.38 -7.17
CA VAL A 220 4.63 8.80 -6.77
C VAL A 220 5.77 8.99 -5.79
N LEU A 221 5.79 8.20 -4.70
CA LEU A 221 6.87 8.28 -3.70
C LEU A 221 8.22 7.91 -4.30
N TRP A 222 8.28 6.88 -5.14
CA TRP A 222 9.53 6.47 -5.78
C TRP A 222 10.13 7.61 -6.60
N ASN A 223 9.32 8.29 -7.42
CA ASN A 223 9.76 9.43 -8.23
C ASN A 223 10.21 10.60 -7.34
N GLU A 224 9.41 10.98 -6.35
CA GLU A 224 9.72 12.12 -5.49
C GLU A 224 10.96 11.86 -4.61
N LEU A 225 11.07 10.68 -3.98
CA LEU A 225 12.20 10.33 -3.12
C LEU A 225 13.50 10.16 -3.90
N LYS A 226 13.42 9.64 -5.14
CA LYS A 226 14.57 9.57 -6.05
C LYS A 226 15.13 10.96 -6.36
N GLU A 227 14.28 11.97 -6.54
CA GLU A 227 14.73 13.35 -6.77
C GLU A 227 15.34 14.01 -5.53
N ILE A 228 14.96 13.58 -4.32
CA ILE A 228 15.55 14.06 -3.05
C ILE A 228 16.99 13.58 -2.92
N ASP A 229 17.25 12.32 -3.30
CA ASP A 229 18.56 11.71 -3.28
C ASP A 229 19.09 11.46 -4.70
N LYS A 230 19.47 12.55 -5.38
CA LYS A 230 20.09 12.50 -6.72
C LYS A 230 21.33 11.62 -6.79
N SER A 231 21.98 11.35 -5.65
CA SER A 231 23.14 10.47 -5.56
C SER A 231 22.78 8.97 -5.45
N ARG A 232 21.50 8.66 -5.19
CA ARG A 232 20.95 7.32 -4.94
C ARG A 232 21.63 6.53 -3.83
N LYS A 233 22.33 7.22 -2.92
CA LYS A 233 23.06 6.58 -1.83
C LYS A 233 22.20 6.36 -0.60
N GLN A 234 21.20 7.20 -0.37
CA GLN A 234 20.33 7.29 0.79
C GLN A 234 18.91 6.76 0.56
N PHE A 235 18.51 6.48 -0.68
CA PHE A 235 17.22 5.87 -1.03
C PHE A 235 17.37 4.39 -1.41
N ALA A 236 16.49 3.54 -0.89
CA ALA A 236 16.44 2.11 -1.19
C ALA A 236 15.01 1.63 -1.51
N PRO A 237 14.65 1.50 -2.81
CA PRO A 237 13.40 0.88 -3.22
C PRO A 237 13.53 -0.65 -3.31
N HIS A 238 12.62 -1.37 -2.66
CA HIS A 238 12.57 -2.82 -2.72
C HIS A 238 11.17 -3.34 -3.03
N PHE A 239 11.13 -4.54 -3.58
CA PHE A 239 9.97 -5.40 -3.70
C PHE A 239 10.08 -6.50 -2.63
N LEU A 240 9.01 -6.69 -1.85
CA LEU A 240 8.92 -7.70 -0.83
C LEU A 240 7.86 -8.73 -1.22
N SER A 241 8.27 -10.00 -1.26
CA SER A 241 7.38 -11.14 -1.46
C SER A 241 7.53 -12.15 -0.35
N HIS A 242 6.49 -12.97 -0.15
CA HIS A 242 6.46 -14.01 0.87
C HIS A 242 6.07 -15.34 0.22
N SER A 243 6.94 -16.33 0.35
CA SER A 243 6.72 -17.69 -0.14
C SER A 243 5.83 -18.45 0.84
N LYS A 244 4.59 -18.75 0.45
CA LYS A 244 3.70 -19.60 1.28
C LYS A 244 4.22 -21.04 1.47
N LYS A 245 5.11 -21.51 0.58
CA LYS A 245 5.65 -22.89 0.63
C LYS A 245 6.80 -23.02 1.61
N THR A 246 7.72 -22.06 1.60
CA THR A 246 8.91 -22.07 2.46
C THR A 246 8.72 -21.23 3.73
N GLY A 247 7.76 -20.30 3.74
CA GLY A 247 7.55 -19.33 4.81
C GLY A 247 8.55 -18.17 4.77
N GLU A 248 9.42 -18.13 3.76
CA GLU A 248 10.50 -17.15 3.65
C GLU A 248 10.02 -15.86 2.97
N TYR A 249 10.69 -14.77 3.34
CA TYR A 249 10.51 -13.45 2.77
C TYR A 249 11.66 -13.15 1.82
N HIS A 250 11.32 -12.79 0.58
CA HIS A 250 12.29 -12.41 -0.44
C HIS A 250 12.20 -10.91 -0.68
N LEU A 251 13.31 -10.22 -0.41
CA LEU A 251 13.48 -8.80 -0.64
C LEU A 251 14.37 -8.60 -1.88
N SER A 252 13.85 -7.93 -2.91
CA SER A 252 14.62 -7.65 -4.12
C SER A 252 14.64 -6.15 -4.43
N TYR A 253 15.78 -5.65 -4.89
CA TYR A 253 15.92 -4.25 -5.26
C TYR A 253 15.06 -3.92 -6.49
N SER A 254 14.23 -2.87 -6.42
CA SER A 254 13.24 -2.54 -7.47
C SER A 254 13.83 -1.78 -8.68
N GLY A 255 15.15 -1.55 -8.73
CA GLY A 255 15.79 -0.96 -9.91
C GLY A 255 15.42 0.51 -10.18
N ASP A 256 15.74 0.95 -11.40
CA ASP A 256 15.55 2.33 -11.88
C ASP A 256 14.20 2.57 -12.57
N THR A 257 13.36 1.55 -12.57
CA THR A 257 12.11 1.51 -13.30
C THR A 257 10.97 1.60 -12.29
N PRO A 258 10.00 2.51 -12.48
CA PRO A 258 8.78 2.55 -11.67
C PRO A 258 8.16 1.16 -11.57
N PHE A 259 7.59 0.82 -10.43
CA PHE A 259 6.99 -0.49 -10.23
C PHE A 259 5.79 -0.66 -11.18
N PHE A 260 6.03 -1.41 -12.24
CA PHE A 260 5.02 -1.81 -13.18
C PHE A 260 4.38 -3.09 -12.66
N HIS A 261 3.32 -2.93 -11.87
CA HIS A 261 2.53 -4.04 -11.34
C HIS A 261 2.11 -5.06 -12.41
N HIS A 262 1.89 -4.61 -13.64
CA HIS A 262 1.64 -5.49 -14.77
C HIS A 262 2.84 -6.41 -15.10
N LEU A 263 4.09 -5.94 -14.98
CA LEU A 263 5.27 -6.78 -15.18
C LEU A 263 5.43 -7.82 -14.07
N THR A 264 5.12 -7.46 -12.82
CA THR A 264 5.21 -8.43 -11.71
C THR A 264 4.13 -9.49 -11.80
N LEU A 265 2.89 -9.09 -12.13
CA LEU A 265 1.82 -10.04 -12.44
C LEU A 265 2.22 -10.97 -13.59
N LEU A 266 2.86 -10.42 -14.63
CA LEU A 266 3.37 -11.19 -15.77
C LEU A 266 4.42 -12.21 -15.32
N GLN A 267 5.40 -11.81 -14.51
CA GLN A 267 6.42 -12.70 -13.97
C GLN A 267 5.83 -13.80 -13.08
N GLU A 268 4.83 -13.48 -12.27
CA GLU A 268 4.14 -14.45 -11.41
C GLU A 268 3.43 -15.51 -12.25
N ILE A 269 2.62 -15.12 -13.22
CA ILE A 269 1.92 -16.07 -14.09
C ILE A 269 2.88 -16.87 -14.99
N TRP A 270 3.98 -16.26 -15.40
CA TRP A 270 5.02 -16.96 -16.18
C TRP A 270 5.73 -18.00 -15.33
N ARG A 271 6.14 -17.67 -14.10
CA ARG A 271 6.71 -18.66 -13.16
C ARG A 271 5.73 -19.79 -12.84
N ALA A 272 4.44 -19.48 -12.68
CA ALA A 272 3.42 -20.49 -12.46
C ALA A 272 3.30 -21.48 -13.63
N LYS A 273 3.42 -20.95 -14.86
CA LYS A 273 3.45 -21.73 -16.11
C LYS A 273 4.70 -22.62 -16.17
N GLU A 274 5.90 -22.06 -15.97
CA GLU A 274 7.14 -22.86 -15.99
C GLU A 274 7.18 -23.93 -14.89
N ALA A 275 6.62 -23.65 -13.71
CA ALA A 275 6.53 -24.61 -12.62
C ALA A 275 5.37 -25.62 -12.75
N GLY A 276 4.51 -25.51 -13.78
CA GLY A 276 3.31 -26.33 -13.98
C GLY A 276 2.23 -26.17 -12.88
N LYS A 277 2.35 -25.16 -12.01
CA LYS A 277 1.50 -24.94 -10.83
C LYS A 277 0.52 -23.80 -11.10
N ILE A 278 -0.45 -24.08 -11.96
CA ILE A 278 -1.43 -23.10 -12.43
C ILE A 278 -2.75 -23.25 -11.63
N TYR A 279 -3.19 -22.17 -10.99
CA TYR A 279 -4.38 -22.09 -10.12
C TYR A 279 -5.39 -21.05 -10.64
N THR A 280 -6.67 -21.21 -10.32
CA THR A 280 -7.77 -20.34 -10.82
C THR A 280 -7.48 -18.84 -10.78
N HIS A 281 -6.89 -18.32 -9.71
CA HIS A 281 -6.53 -16.90 -9.58
C HIS A 281 -5.52 -16.40 -10.64
N HIS A 282 -4.72 -17.28 -11.24
CA HIS A 282 -3.82 -16.89 -12.34
C HIS A 282 -4.61 -16.46 -13.59
N PHE A 283 -5.81 -16.99 -13.84
CA PHE A 283 -6.67 -16.49 -14.93
C PHE A 283 -7.15 -15.05 -14.68
N ASN A 284 -7.39 -14.67 -13.42
CA ASN A 284 -7.71 -13.28 -13.06
C ASN A 284 -6.54 -12.35 -13.36
N ALA A 285 -5.32 -12.76 -12.98
CA ALA A 285 -4.10 -12.02 -13.26
C ALA A 285 -3.87 -11.87 -14.78
N LEU A 286 -3.96 -12.97 -15.53
CA LEU A 286 -3.82 -13.00 -16.99
C LEU A 286 -4.85 -12.09 -17.67
N ARG A 287 -6.12 -12.16 -17.26
CA ARG A 287 -7.18 -11.28 -17.77
C ARG A 287 -6.86 -9.80 -17.53
N SER A 288 -6.46 -9.45 -16.30
CA SER A 288 -6.12 -8.06 -15.96
C SER A 288 -5.00 -7.51 -16.84
N LEU A 289 -4.00 -8.35 -17.17
CA LEU A 289 -2.91 -7.99 -18.08
C LEU A 289 -3.40 -7.79 -19.52
N LEU A 290 -4.21 -8.72 -20.04
CA LEU A 290 -4.77 -8.62 -21.39
C LEU A 290 -5.62 -7.35 -21.53
N GLU A 291 -6.49 -7.06 -20.56
CA GLU A 291 -7.35 -5.86 -20.55
C GLU A 291 -6.52 -4.59 -20.50
N LYS A 292 -5.61 -4.45 -19.53
CA LYS A 292 -4.76 -3.25 -19.40
C LYS A 292 -3.87 -3.02 -20.62
N SER A 293 -3.31 -4.08 -21.19
CA SER A 293 -2.45 -3.99 -22.39
C SER A 293 -3.28 -3.59 -23.61
N SER A 294 -4.44 -4.22 -23.82
CA SER A 294 -5.32 -3.87 -24.94
C SER A 294 -5.80 -2.41 -24.87
N ILE A 295 -6.17 -1.92 -23.68
CA ILE A 295 -6.58 -0.53 -23.45
C ILE A 295 -5.40 0.42 -23.71
N PHE A 296 -4.20 0.09 -23.20
CA PHE A 296 -3.00 0.89 -23.41
C PHE A 296 -2.66 1.06 -24.90
N HIS A 297 -2.88 0.02 -25.70
CA HIS A 297 -2.67 0.03 -27.15
C HIS A 297 -3.89 0.53 -27.96
N GLY A 298 -4.95 1.02 -27.31
CA GLY A 298 -6.10 1.64 -27.97
C GLY A 298 -7.13 0.65 -28.53
N HIS A 299 -7.08 -0.62 -28.13
CA HIS A 299 -8.04 -1.64 -28.54
C HIS A 299 -9.27 -1.67 -27.62
N LYS A 300 -10.45 -1.96 -28.20
CA LYS A 300 -11.72 -2.03 -27.48
C LYS A 300 -11.95 -3.35 -26.73
N LYS A 301 -11.22 -4.41 -27.10
CA LYS A 301 -11.37 -5.75 -26.54
C LYS A 301 -9.99 -6.36 -26.30
N PHE A 302 -9.86 -7.10 -25.21
CA PHE A 302 -8.63 -7.82 -24.86
C PHE A 302 -8.33 -9.00 -25.79
N THR A 303 -9.35 -9.52 -26.49
CA THR A 303 -9.25 -10.68 -27.39
C THR A 303 -8.25 -10.50 -28.52
N VAL A 304 -7.94 -9.25 -28.89
CA VAL A 304 -6.90 -8.91 -29.89
C VAL A 304 -5.52 -9.45 -29.52
N CYS A 305 -5.28 -9.70 -28.24
CA CYS A 305 -4.01 -10.19 -27.70
C CYS A 305 -3.86 -11.72 -27.79
N ILE A 306 -4.86 -12.44 -28.31
CA ILE A 306 -4.90 -13.91 -28.37
C ILE A 306 -4.86 -14.32 -29.84
N LYS A 307 -4.07 -15.34 -30.22
CA LYS A 307 -4.02 -15.79 -31.61
C LYS A 307 -5.26 -16.56 -31.99
N HIS A 308 -5.82 -16.20 -33.14
CA HIS A 308 -7.01 -16.81 -33.71
C HIS A 308 -6.64 -18.16 -34.35
N GLN A 309 -7.47 -19.18 -34.14
CA GLN A 309 -7.38 -20.43 -34.90
C GLN A 309 -8.31 -20.34 -36.11
N GLU A 310 -7.94 -20.99 -37.22
CA GLU A 310 -8.73 -21.00 -38.46
C GLU A 310 -10.15 -21.56 -38.26
N ASP A 311 -10.35 -22.40 -37.23
CA ASP A 311 -11.62 -23.05 -36.88
C ASP A 311 -12.46 -22.35 -35.79
N ASP A 312 -12.05 -21.17 -35.27
CA ASP A 312 -12.85 -20.36 -34.31
C ASP A 312 -13.12 -18.94 -34.86
N PRO A 313 -14.02 -18.81 -35.85
CA PRO A 313 -14.29 -17.54 -36.55
C PRO A 313 -14.99 -16.48 -35.68
N ASP A 314 -15.57 -16.85 -34.55
CA ASP A 314 -16.41 -15.96 -33.72
C ASP A 314 -15.66 -15.32 -32.52
N GLU A 315 -14.34 -15.52 -32.38
CA GLU A 315 -13.57 -15.06 -31.22
C GLU A 315 -14.05 -15.67 -29.89
N THR A 316 -14.68 -16.85 -29.90
CA THR A 316 -15.55 -17.26 -28.78
C THR A 316 -14.89 -18.13 -27.75
N LEU A 317 -14.05 -19.10 -28.10
CA LEU A 317 -13.67 -20.14 -27.14
C LEU A 317 -12.78 -19.57 -26.03
N TYR A 318 -11.62 -19.01 -26.40
CA TYR A 318 -10.67 -18.46 -25.43
C TYR A 318 -11.20 -17.21 -24.73
N SER A 319 -12.00 -16.39 -25.42
CA SER A 319 -12.69 -15.25 -24.83
C SER A 319 -13.69 -15.68 -23.76
N ARG A 320 -14.55 -16.67 -24.05
CA ARG A 320 -15.50 -17.23 -23.07
C ARG A 320 -14.76 -17.91 -21.94
N LEU A 321 -13.70 -18.65 -22.23
CA LEU A 321 -12.92 -19.36 -21.23
C LEU A 321 -12.24 -18.40 -20.25
N VAL A 322 -11.58 -17.34 -20.75
CA VAL A 322 -11.04 -16.27 -19.90
C VAL A 322 -12.15 -15.64 -19.09
N ASN A 323 -13.29 -15.28 -19.69
CA ASN A 323 -14.40 -14.68 -18.96
C ASN A 323 -14.98 -15.59 -17.87
N ILE A 324 -15.18 -16.89 -18.14
CA ILE A 324 -15.74 -17.86 -17.19
C ILE A 324 -14.77 -18.12 -16.04
N LEU A 325 -13.50 -18.39 -16.36
CA LEU A 325 -12.50 -18.74 -15.36
C LEU A 325 -12.06 -17.54 -14.52
N SER A 326 -12.33 -16.32 -14.99
CA SER A 326 -12.05 -15.10 -14.23
C SER A 326 -13.24 -14.48 -13.49
N HIS A 327 -14.48 -14.83 -13.86
CA HIS A 327 -15.70 -14.38 -13.17
C HIS A 327 -16.27 -15.41 -12.20
N GLY A 328 -15.73 -16.63 -12.14
CA GLY A 328 -16.05 -17.53 -11.03
C GLY A 328 -15.59 -16.88 -9.73
N ASN A 329 -16.39 -16.97 -8.66
CA ASN A 329 -16.10 -16.48 -7.30
C ASN A 329 -14.91 -17.22 -6.64
N TYR A 330 -13.81 -17.42 -7.37
CA TYR A 330 -12.61 -18.07 -6.91
C TYR A 330 -11.82 -17.08 -6.07
N SER A 331 -11.94 -17.24 -4.76
CA SER A 331 -11.21 -16.47 -3.76
C SER A 331 -9.71 -16.64 -3.93
N PHE A 332 -8.94 -15.55 -3.87
CA PHE A 332 -7.48 -15.59 -3.75
C PHE A 332 -7.02 -16.39 -2.51
N TYR A 333 -7.92 -16.55 -1.53
CA TYR A 333 -7.69 -17.24 -0.28
C TYR A 333 -7.93 -18.76 -0.35
N ASP A 334 -8.54 -19.28 -1.44
CA ASP A 334 -8.76 -20.72 -1.65
C ASP A 334 -8.40 -21.14 -3.10
N PRO A 335 -7.10 -21.24 -3.43
CA PRO A 335 -6.64 -21.48 -4.79
C PRO A 335 -6.83 -22.95 -5.17
N VAL A 336 -7.76 -23.21 -6.10
CA VAL A 336 -7.96 -24.55 -6.68
C VAL A 336 -6.99 -24.74 -7.84
N GLU A 337 -6.20 -25.83 -7.78
CA GLU A 337 -5.32 -26.22 -8.88
C GLU A 337 -6.17 -26.58 -10.10
N MET A 338 -5.76 -26.09 -11.27
CA MET A 338 -6.55 -26.29 -12.48
C MET A 338 -6.42 -27.71 -13.03
N LEU A 339 -7.51 -28.20 -13.63
CA LEU A 339 -7.49 -29.41 -14.44
C LEU A 339 -6.52 -29.26 -15.63
N PRO A 340 -5.91 -30.37 -16.12
CA PRO A 340 -4.92 -30.32 -17.19
C PRO A 340 -5.36 -29.56 -18.43
N GLU A 341 -6.63 -29.69 -18.82
CA GLU A 341 -7.22 -28.98 -19.96
C GLU A 341 -7.20 -27.45 -19.77
N ASN A 342 -7.62 -26.97 -18.60
CA ASN A 342 -7.59 -25.54 -18.26
C ASN A 342 -6.15 -24.99 -18.18
N LYS A 343 -5.19 -25.81 -17.72
CA LYS A 343 -3.76 -25.44 -17.74
C LYS A 343 -3.26 -25.25 -19.17
N ALA A 344 -3.57 -26.17 -20.08
CA ALA A 344 -3.17 -26.05 -21.48
C ALA A 344 -3.76 -24.79 -22.15
N HIS A 345 -5.03 -24.46 -21.86
CA HIS A 345 -5.62 -23.22 -22.33
C HIS A 345 -4.94 -21.97 -21.77
N PHE A 346 -4.60 -21.97 -20.48
CA PHE A 346 -3.86 -20.89 -19.83
C PHE A 346 -2.49 -20.65 -20.49
N GLU A 347 -1.73 -21.72 -20.67
CA GLU A 347 -0.40 -21.70 -21.28
C GLU A 347 -0.44 -21.16 -22.71
N LYS A 348 -1.44 -21.58 -23.49
CA LYS A 348 -1.66 -21.10 -24.86
C LYS A 348 -2.00 -19.61 -24.89
N ILE A 349 -2.93 -19.15 -24.05
CA ILE A 349 -3.30 -17.72 -24.00
C ILE A 349 -2.09 -16.86 -23.57
N LEU A 350 -1.32 -17.31 -22.58
CA LEU A 350 -0.12 -16.59 -22.14
C LEU A 350 0.95 -16.55 -23.25
N ALA A 351 1.16 -17.65 -23.97
CA ALA A 351 2.09 -17.70 -25.09
C ALA A 351 1.68 -16.74 -26.22
N ASP A 352 0.39 -16.75 -26.60
CA ASP A 352 -0.15 -15.84 -27.61
C ASP A 352 0.07 -14.37 -27.21
N PHE A 353 -0.18 -14.04 -25.93
CA PHE A 353 0.00 -12.70 -25.40
C PHE A 353 1.45 -12.22 -25.43
N LEU A 354 2.38 -13.08 -24.99
CA LEU A 354 3.82 -12.81 -25.00
C LEU A 354 4.40 -12.69 -26.41
N GLU A 355 3.80 -13.37 -27.39
CA GLU A 355 4.20 -13.25 -28.78
C GLU A 355 3.61 -12.00 -29.43
N PHE A 356 2.36 -11.64 -29.09
CA PHE A 356 1.70 -10.46 -29.64
C PHE A 356 2.36 -9.15 -29.16
N TYR A 357 2.78 -9.09 -27.89
CA TYR A 357 3.51 -7.96 -27.33
C TYR A 357 4.90 -8.38 -26.84
N PRO A 358 5.99 -7.88 -27.44
CA PRO A 358 7.34 -8.19 -26.98
C PRO A 358 7.62 -7.51 -25.64
N PHE A 359 7.82 -8.31 -24.58
CA PHE A 359 8.31 -7.85 -23.28
C PHE A 359 9.84 -7.92 -23.21
N ASN A 360 10.47 -7.19 -22.29
CA ASN A 360 11.92 -7.27 -22.09
C ASN A 360 12.32 -8.73 -21.77
N PRO A 361 13.19 -9.37 -22.57
CA PRO A 361 13.63 -10.74 -22.35
C PRO A 361 14.28 -10.98 -20.99
N GLU A 362 14.88 -9.96 -20.37
CA GLU A 362 15.45 -10.04 -19.00
C GLU A 362 14.40 -10.34 -17.92
N LEU A 363 13.10 -10.24 -18.24
CA LEU A 363 12.00 -10.59 -17.34
C LEU A 363 11.63 -12.08 -17.37
N THR A 364 12.23 -12.86 -18.28
CA THR A 364 12.03 -14.32 -18.35
C THR A 364 12.46 -14.96 -17.03
N PRO A 365 11.60 -15.81 -16.42
CA PRO A 365 12.03 -16.61 -15.28
C PRO A 365 13.20 -17.51 -15.67
N GLU A 366 14.23 -17.58 -14.84
CA GLU A 366 15.29 -18.60 -14.99
C GLU A 366 14.63 -19.98 -14.91
N SER A 367 14.76 -20.76 -15.99
CA SER A 367 14.26 -22.13 -16.03
C SER A 367 14.95 -22.93 -14.93
N GLN A 368 14.19 -23.51 -14.01
CA GLN A 368 14.74 -24.54 -13.12
C GLN A 368 15.17 -25.70 -14.01
N GLU A 369 16.48 -25.83 -14.25
CA GLU A 369 17.05 -27.03 -14.85
C GLU A 369 16.54 -28.22 -14.04
N GLN A 370 15.73 -29.06 -14.70
CA GLN A 370 15.35 -30.34 -14.15
C GLN A 370 16.65 -31.14 -14.02
N GLU A 371 17.11 -31.34 -12.78
CA GLU A 371 18.04 -32.42 -12.46
C GLU A 371 17.43 -33.70 -13.03
N THR A 372 17.99 -34.13 -14.16
CA THR A 372 17.59 -35.35 -14.83
C THR A 372 18.17 -36.51 -14.01
N PRO A 373 17.39 -37.54 -13.64
CA PRO A 373 17.88 -38.66 -12.84
C PRO A 373 18.97 -39.48 -13.55
#